data_AF-A0A8J5LVP4-F1
#
_entry.id   AF-A0A8J5LVP4-F1
#
_cell.length_a   1.000
_cell.length_b   1.000
_cell.length_c   1.000
_cell.angle_alpha   90.00
_cell.angle_beta   90.00
_cell.angle_gamma   90.00
#
_symmetry.space_group_name_H-M   'P 1'
#
loop_
_entity.id
_entity.type
_entity.pdbx_description
1 polymer ?
#
loop_
_entity_poly.entity_id
_entity_poly.type
_entity_poly.pdbx_seq_one_letter_code
_entity_poly.pdbx_strand_id
1 'polypeptide(L)'
;MPQHEGRLRTSGTGRKKPNHNRSSFTNRHKLEVANHFISGRSMKHTMQTFYPILSDDAMDQRRKLVYKWRNIISVLEESCQSTAVADMKYVRAPGIVTILPREAEAAIVQWINLFRKEGVPISSAMLRLKGDEIADDLGIAAFRGSWH
;
A
#
# COMPACT_ATOMS: atom_id res chain seq x y z
N MET A 1 33.04 -14.36 21.68
CA MET A 1 32.88 -15.21 20.48
C MET A 1 33.31 -14.39 19.27
N PRO A 2 34.34 -14.78 18.52
CA PRO A 2 34.72 -14.05 17.31
C PRO A 2 33.65 -14.26 16.24
N GLN A 3 33.25 -13.18 15.56
CA GLN A 3 32.30 -13.23 14.45
C GLN A 3 32.96 -13.92 13.25
N HIS A 4 32.27 -14.87 12.62
CA HIS A 4 32.73 -15.48 11.38
C HIS A 4 32.76 -14.44 10.25
N GLU A 5 33.95 -14.16 9.71
CA GLU A 5 34.09 -13.39 8.48
C GLU A 5 33.51 -14.21 7.32
N GLY A 6 32.51 -13.64 6.65
CA GLY A 6 31.89 -14.26 5.49
C GLY A 6 32.87 -14.42 4.32
N ARG A 7 32.51 -15.29 3.37
CA ARG A 7 33.34 -15.65 2.22
C ARG A 7 33.75 -14.41 1.38
N LEU A 8 35.05 -14.12 1.33
CA LEU A 8 35.63 -13.15 0.40
C LEU A 8 35.46 -13.62 -1.05
N ARG A 9 35.01 -12.74 -1.96
CA ARG A 9 34.85 -13.04 -3.39
C ARG A 9 36.06 -12.57 -4.19
N THR A 10 36.42 -13.38 -5.19
CA THR A 10 37.69 -13.30 -5.93
C THR A 10 37.62 -12.61 -7.30
N SER A 11 36.46 -12.18 -7.81
CA SER A 11 36.40 -11.37 -9.04
C SER A 11 35.11 -10.54 -9.24
N GLY A 12 35.24 -9.39 -9.90
CA GLY A 12 34.17 -8.54 -10.43
C GLY A 12 33.80 -7.30 -9.60
N THR A 13 33.39 -6.20 -10.26
CA THR A 13 32.72 -5.08 -9.58
C THR A 13 31.39 -5.61 -9.05
N GLY A 14 31.24 -5.66 -7.72
CA GLY A 14 30.09 -6.29 -7.06
C GLY A 14 28.74 -5.72 -7.49
N ARG A 15 27.65 -6.36 -7.04
CA ARG A 15 26.28 -5.85 -7.26
C ARG A 15 26.19 -4.43 -6.69
N LYS A 16 25.88 -3.46 -7.55
CA LYS A 16 25.61 -2.08 -7.11
C LYS A 16 24.52 -2.13 -6.04
N LYS A 17 24.76 -1.47 -4.90
CA LYS A 17 23.75 -1.36 -3.84
C LYS A 17 22.48 -0.76 -4.44
N PRO A 18 21.31 -1.40 -4.31
CA PRO A 18 20.07 -0.83 -4.82
C PRO A 18 19.77 0.46 -4.05
N ASN A 19 19.56 1.56 -4.77
CA ASN A 19 19.07 2.80 -4.18
C ASN A 19 17.55 2.83 -4.36
N HIS A 20 16.81 2.62 -3.27
CA HIS A 20 15.35 2.61 -3.29
C HIS A 20 14.79 4.03 -3.13
N ASN A 21 15.03 4.90 -4.12
CA ASN A 21 14.44 6.23 -4.14
C ASN A 21 13.08 6.17 -4.87
N ARG A 22 11.97 6.18 -4.11
CA ARG A 22 10.61 6.19 -4.66
C ARG A 22 10.00 7.57 -4.52
N SER A 23 9.54 8.14 -5.63
CA SER A 23 8.73 9.36 -5.61
C SER A 23 7.30 9.01 -5.16
N SER A 24 6.73 9.87 -4.30
CA SER A 24 5.35 9.76 -3.84
C SER A 24 4.61 11.05 -4.17
N PHE A 25 3.42 10.92 -4.78
CA PHE A 25 2.60 12.03 -5.24
C PHE A 25 1.22 11.95 -4.59
N THR A 26 0.60 13.09 -4.31
CA THR A 26 -0.78 13.16 -3.80
C THR A 26 -1.76 12.72 -4.88
N ASN A 27 -2.95 12.25 -4.50
CA ASN A 27 -3.99 11.89 -5.48
C ASN A 27 -4.39 13.08 -6.34
N ARG A 28 -4.45 14.28 -5.74
CA ARG A 28 -4.67 15.55 -6.44
C ARG A 28 -3.66 15.78 -7.57
N HIS A 29 -2.36 15.65 -7.28
CA HIS A 29 -1.30 15.81 -8.28
C HIS A 29 -1.41 14.77 -9.41
N LYS A 30 -1.66 13.51 -9.06
CA LYS A 30 -1.82 12.43 -10.06
C LYS A 30 -2.99 12.73 -11.00
N LEU A 31 -4.11 13.19 -10.44
CA LEU A 31 -5.32 13.52 -11.20
C LEU A 31 -5.08 14.70 -12.14
N GLU A 32 -4.46 15.77 -11.66
CA GLU A 32 -4.15 16.96 -12.45
C GLU A 32 -3.27 16.62 -13.67
N VAL A 33 -2.19 15.86 -13.46
CA VAL A 33 -1.30 15.44 -14.54
C VAL A 33 -2.00 14.52 -15.53
N ALA A 34 -2.82 13.58 -15.04
CA ALA A 34 -3.58 12.66 -15.89
C ALA A 34 -4.60 13.40 -16.75
N ASN A 35 -5.33 14.36 -16.18
CA ASN A 35 -6.29 15.20 -16.89
C ASN A 35 -5.61 16.05 -17.96
N HIS A 36 -4.49 16.69 -17.65
CA HIS A 36 -3.73 17.46 -18.63
C HIS A 36 -3.26 16.57 -19.80
N PHE A 37 -2.79 15.35 -19.52
CA PHE A 37 -2.39 14.41 -20.57
C PHE A 37 -3.56 13.99 -21.46
N ILE A 38 -4.74 13.73 -20.88
CA ILE A 38 -5.94 13.35 -21.63
C ILE A 38 -6.43 14.50 -22.51
N SER A 39 -6.49 15.71 -21.97
CA SER A 39 -6.94 16.90 -22.71
C SER A 39 -5.99 17.30 -23.84
N GLY A 40 -4.67 17.23 -23.60
CA GLY A 40 -3.66 17.66 -24.57
C GLY A 40 -3.20 16.58 -25.55
N ARG A 41 -3.47 15.30 -25.29
CA ARG A 41 -2.99 14.11 -26.04
C ARG A 41 -1.48 14.10 -26.34
N SER A 42 -0.68 14.90 -25.62
CA SER A 42 0.76 15.03 -25.82
C SER A 42 1.51 14.78 -24.53
N MET A 43 2.23 13.65 -24.50
CA MET A 43 3.08 13.28 -23.37
C MET A 43 4.25 14.25 -23.21
N LYS A 44 4.83 14.70 -24.33
CA LYS A 44 5.94 15.67 -24.32
C LYS A 44 5.54 16.99 -23.67
N HIS A 45 4.39 17.53 -24.06
CA HIS A 45 3.87 18.76 -23.48
C HIS A 45 3.59 18.59 -21.98
N THR A 46 2.93 17.49 -21.60
CA THR A 46 2.67 17.18 -20.18
C THR A 46 3.95 17.09 -19.35
N MET A 47 5.01 16.44 -19.87
CA MET A 47 6.30 16.38 -19.19
C MET A 47 6.95 17.75 -19.05
N GLN A 48 6.88 18.59 -20.07
CA GLN A 48 7.44 19.95 -20.01
C GLN A 48 6.71 20.83 -18.98
N THR A 49 5.39 20.69 -18.86
CA THR A 49 4.59 21.46 -17.90
C THR A 49 4.85 21.05 -16.46
N PHE A 50 4.80 19.75 -16.15
CA PHE A 50 4.85 19.27 -14.76
C PHE A 50 6.23 18.83 -14.28
N TYR A 51 7.12 18.46 -15.21
CA TYR A 51 8.42 17.87 -14.90
C TYR A 51 9.54 18.41 -15.83
N PRO A 52 9.76 19.74 -15.91
CA PRO A 52 10.69 20.34 -16.86
C PRO A 52 12.16 19.97 -16.60
N ILE A 53 12.52 19.73 -15.33
CA ILE A 53 13.90 19.51 -14.90
C ILE A 53 14.01 18.07 -14.38
N LEU A 54 14.27 17.13 -15.29
CA LEU A 54 14.54 15.73 -14.98
C LEU A 54 15.62 15.18 -15.93
N SER A 55 16.41 14.21 -15.47
CA SER A 55 17.28 13.42 -16.35
C SER A 55 16.45 12.51 -17.27
N ASP A 56 17.04 12.05 -18.38
CA ASP A 56 16.33 11.20 -19.35
C ASP A 56 15.73 9.93 -18.74
N ASP A 57 16.46 9.26 -17.84
CA ASP A 57 15.95 8.09 -17.13
C ASP A 57 14.79 8.47 -16.19
N ALA A 58 14.93 9.56 -15.44
CA ALA A 58 13.87 10.04 -14.57
C ALA A 58 12.63 10.46 -15.37
N MET A 59 12.80 11.06 -16.55
CA MET A 59 11.71 11.37 -17.48
C MET A 59 11.00 10.11 -17.94
N ASP A 60 11.73 9.04 -18.29
CA ASP A 60 11.11 7.78 -18.71
C ASP A 60 10.27 7.14 -17.61
N GLN A 61 10.79 7.13 -16.38
CA GLN A 61 10.04 6.66 -15.22
C GLN A 61 8.78 7.50 -14.98
N ARG A 62 8.81 8.81 -15.23
CA ARG A 62 7.66 9.71 -15.06
C ARG A 62 6.63 9.51 -16.15
N ARG A 63 7.05 9.31 -17.41
CA ARG A 63 6.15 8.91 -18.51
C ARG A 63 5.36 7.64 -18.16
N LYS A 64 6.05 6.62 -17.62
CA LYS A 64 5.41 5.38 -17.17
C LYS A 64 4.37 5.63 -16.07
N LEU A 65 4.67 6.52 -15.12
CA LEU A 65 3.71 6.90 -14.06
C LEU A 65 2.48 7.63 -14.62
N VAL A 66 2.65 8.56 -15.56
CA VAL A 66 1.52 9.28 -16.16
C VAL A 66 0.58 8.34 -16.91
N TYR A 67 1.13 7.38 -17.67
CA TYR A 67 0.29 6.33 -18.28
C TYR A 67 -0.43 5.49 -17.23
N LYS A 68 0.25 5.14 -16.14
CA LYS A 68 -0.39 4.42 -15.03
C LYS A 68 -1.54 5.22 -14.42
N TRP A 69 -1.36 6.52 -14.18
CA TRP A 69 -2.39 7.39 -13.60
C TRP A 69 -3.58 7.57 -14.54
N ARG A 70 -3.34 7.71 -15.84
CA ARG A 70 -4.41 7.69 -16.86
C ARG A 70 -5.26 6.43 -16.74
N ASN A 71 -4.64 5.27 -16.58
CA ASN A 71 -5.37 3.99 -16.52
C ASN A 71 -6.23 3.85 -15.25
N ILE A 72 -5.96 4.61 -14.19
CA ILE A 72 -6.70 4.59 -12.93
C ILE A 72 -7.47 5.90 -12.66
N ILE A 73 -7.78 6.65 -13.72
CA ILE A 73 -8.30 8.02 -13.55
C ILE A 73 -9.62 8.08 -12.78
N SER A 74 -10.54 7.15 -13.02
CA SER A 74 -11.82 7.08 -12.29
C SER A 74 -11.62 6.94 -10.77
N VAL A 75 -10.64 6.13 -10.36
CA VAL A 75 -10.28 5.96 -8.95
C VAL A 75 -9.69 7.25 -8.37
N LEU A 76 -8.91 7.99 -9.15
CA LEU A 76 -8.35 9.28 -8.73
C LEU A 76 -9.43 10.36 -8.61
N GLU A 77 -10.41 10.39 -9.53
CA GLU A 77 -11.56 11.29 -9.48
C GLU A 77 -12.41 11.05 -8.23
N GLU A 78 -12.73 9.78 -7.95
CA GLU A 78 -13.45 9.38 -6.73
C GLU A 78 -12.67 9.75 -5.47
N SER A 79 -11.36 9.45 -5.44
CA SER A 79 -10.49 9.80 -4.32
C SER A 79 -10.38 11.30 -4.07
N CYS A 80 -10.54 12.13 -5.11
CA CYS A 80 -10.45 13.58 -4.99
C CYS A 80 -11.78 14.27 -4.62
N GLN A 81 -12.89 13.53 -4.50
CA GLN A 81 -14.15 14.07 -3.99
C GLN A 81 -14.05 14.49 -2.51
N SER A 82 -13.18 13.84 -1.75
CA SER A 82 -12.86 14.21 -0.37
C SER A 82 -11.52 14.95 -0.32
N THR A 83 -11.51 16.14 0.27
CA THR A 83 -10.29 16.95 0.45
C THR A 83 -9.21 16.20 1.23
N ALA A 84 -9.61 15.48 2.29
CA ALA A 84 -8.70 14.69 3.10
C ALA A 84 -8.01 13.58 2.27
N VAL A 85 -8.75 12.91 1.40
CA VAL A 85 -8.24 11.80 0.55
C VAL A 85 -7.45 12.33 -0.66
N ALA A 86 -7.81 13.50 -1.18
CA ALA A 86 -7.12 14.16 -2.29
C ALA A 86 -5.64 14.44 -1.98
N ASP A 87 -5.34 14.86 -0.75
CA ASP A 87 -3.99 15.17 -0.30
C ASP A 87 -3.19 13.93 0.15
N MET A 88 -3.83 12.76 0.25
CA MET A 88 -3.12 11.50 0.53
C MET A 88 -2.24 11.10 -0.64
N LYS A 89 -1.03 10.62 -0.34
CA LYS A 89 -0.12 10.07 -1.35
C LYS A 89 -0.41 8.61 -1.69
N TYR A 90 -1.06 7.91 -0.76
CA TYR A 90 -1.38 6.50 -0.86
C TYR A 90 -2.70 6.22 -0.16
N VAL A 91 -3.62 5.57 -0.85
CA VAL A 91 -4.88 5.08 -0.29
C VAL A 91 -4.79 3.56 -0.28
N ARG A 92 -5.02 2.94 0.88
CA ARG A 92 -5.07 1.48 1.01
C ARG A 92 -6.41 1.00 0.49
N ALA A 93 -6.43 -0.17 -0.15
CA ALA A 93 -7.69 -0.80 -0.51
C ALA A 93 -8.49 -1.10 0.77
N PRO A 94 -9.83 -0.98 0.72
CA PRO A 94 -10.69 -1.46 1.79
C PRO A 94 -10.34 -2.91 2.16
N GLY A 95 -10.35 -3.23 3.46
CA GLY A 95 -9.96 -4.55 3.98
C GLY A 95 -8.45 -4.80 4.12
N ILE A 96 -7.60 -3.87 3.68
CA ILE A 96 -6.17 -3.88 4.01
C ILE A 96 -5.97 -3.04 5.26
N VAL A 97 -5.92 -3.71 6.42
CA VAL A 97 -5.80 -3.10 7.77
C VAL A 97 -7.11 -2.48 8.28
N THR A 98 -8.25 -3.12 8.00
CA THR A 98 -9.44 -2.96 8.85
C THR A 98 -9.13 -3.63 10.18
N ILE A 99 -8.79 -2.82 11.19
CA ILE A 99 -8.50 -3.30 12.54
C ILE A 99 -9.81 -3.33 13.31
N LEU A 100 -10.06 -4.40 14.06
CA LEU A 100 -11.16 -4.43 15.01
C LEU A 100 -10.92 -3.34 16.09
N PRO A 101 -11.97 -2.73 16.65
CA PRO A 101 -11.79 -1.83 17.77
C PRO A 101 -11.15 -2.57 18.95
N ARG A 102 -10.44 -1.85 19.81
CA ARG A 102 -9.67 -2.42 20.92
C ARG A 102 -10.50 -3.33 21.84
N GLU A 103 -11.77 -3.00 22.04
CA GLU A 103 -12.71 -3.80 22.85
C GLU A 103 -13.01 -5.15 22.20
N ALA A 104 -13.19 -5.18 20.88
CA ALA A 104 -13.37 -6.39 20.11
C ALA A 104 -12.13 -7.28 20.10
N GLU A 105 -10.94 -6.68 19.97
CA GLU A 105 -9.69 -7.42 20.13
C GLU A 105 -9.56 -8.03 21.53
N ALA A 106 -9.95 -7.29 22.58
CA ALA A 106 -9.94 -7.80 23.95
C ALA A 106 -10.93 -8.96 24.14
N ALA A 107 -12.11 -8.90 23.53
CA ALA A 107 -13.07 -10.00 23.53
C ALA A 107 -12.50 -11.27 22.88
N ILE A 108 -11.79 -11.13 21.75
CA ILE A 108 -11.09 -12.25 21.11
C ILE A 108 -10.02 -12.82 22.04
N VAL A 109 -9.23 -11.98 22.72
CA VAL A 109 -8.20 -12.44 23.66
C VAL A 109 -8.81 -13.20 24.85
N GLN A 110 -9.92 -12.72 25.41
CA GLN A 110 -10.63 -13.42 26.48
C GLN A 110 -11.15 -14.77 26.02
N TRP A 111 -11.77 -14.81 24.84
CA TRP A 111 -12.22 -16.04 24.20
C TRP A 111 -11.04 -17.01 23.98
N ILE A 112 -9.89 -16.54 23.50
CA ILE A 112 -8.69 -17.37 23.34
C ILE A 112 -8.24 -17.97 24.68
N ASN A 113 -8.21 -17.16 25.73
CA ASN A 113 -7.76 -17.59 27.04
C ASN A 113 -8.70 -18.62 27.68
N LEU A 114 -10.01 -18.55 27.40
CA LEU A 114 -10.97 -19.55 27.85
C LEU A 114 -10.64 -20.94 27.26
N PHE A 115 -10.46 -21.04 25.95
CA PHE A 115 -10.11 -22.31 25.28
C PHE A 115 -8.75 -22.84 25.74
N ARG A 116 -7.75 -21.96 25.94
CA ARG A 116 -6.45 -22.36 26.49
C ARG A 116 -6.56 -22.91 27.91
N LYS A 117 -7.44 -22.33 28.74
CA LYS A 117 -7.71 -22.83 30.10
C LYS A 117 -8.34 -24.22 30.08
N GLU A 118 -9.15 -24.52 29.08
CA GLU A 118 -9.76 -25.84 28.86
C GLU A 118 -8.81 -26.83 28.15
N GLY A 119 -7.57 -26.42 27.86
CA GLY A 119 -6.59 -27.26 27.17
C GLY A 119 -6.86 -27.46 25.67
N VAL A 120 -7.77 -26.68 25.10
CA VAL A 120 -8.15 -26.78 23.69
C VAL A 120 -7.26 -25.84 22.85
N PRO A 121 -6.51 -26.37 21.86
CA PRO A 121 -5.72 -25.54 20.96
C PRO A 121 -6.64 -24.78 19.99
N ILE A 122 -6.31 -23.51 19.75
CA ILE A 122 -7.03 -22.66 18.78
C ILE A 122 -6.25 -22.63 17.48
N SER A 123 -6.90 -23.05 16.40
CA SER A 123 -6.33 -22.96 15.07
C SER A 123 -6.45 -21.54 14.50
N SER A 124 -5.59 -21.21 13.54
CA SER A 124 -5.69 -19.95 12.79
C SER A 124 -7.04 -19.80 12.08
N ALA A 125 -7.65 -20.90 11.63
CA ALA A 125 -8.99 -20.91 11.04
C ALA A 125 -10.07 -20.48 12.04
N MET A 126 -10.03 -21.00 13.27
CA MET A 126 -10.98 -20.61 14.33
C MET A 126 -10.85 -19.13 14.69
N LEU A 127 -9.61 -18.63 14.75
CA LEU A 127 -9.35 -17.22 15.04
C LEU A 127 -9.86 -16.30 13.93
N ARG A 128 -9.75 -16.73 12.67
CA ARG A 128 -10.34 -16.00 11.53
C ARG A 128 -11.85 -15.96 11.62
N LEU A 129 -12.50 -17.11 11.81
CA LEU A 129 -13.96 -17.19 11.95
C LEU A 129 -14.47 -16.31 13.08
N LYS A 130 -13.82 -16.33 14.26
CA LYS A 130 -14.20 -15.46 15.39
C LYS A 130 -14.02 -13.98 15.07
N GLY A 131 -12.94 -13.63 14.36
CA GLY A 131 -12.69 -12.27 13.92
C GLY A 131 -13.73 -11.77 12.91
N ASP A 132 -14.11 -12.62 11.96
CA ASP A 132 -15.13 -12.32 10.94
C ASP A 132 -16.51 -12.15 11.61
N GLU A 133 -16.89 -13.04 12.53
CA GLU A 133 -18.12 -12.93 13.33
C GLU A 133 -18.22 -11.59 14.08
N ILE A 134 -17.16 -11.21 14.80
CA ILE A 134 -17.15 -9.95 15.56
C ILE A 134 -17.13 -8.73 14.63
N ALA A 135 -16.48 -8.82 13.46
CA ALA A 135 -16.51 -7.76 12.47
C ALA A 135 -17.93 -7.56 11.92
N ASP A 136 -18.64 -8.65 11.63
CA ASP A 136 -20.02 -8.63 11.15
C ASP A 136 -20.95 -8.02 12.22
N ASP A 137 -20.82 -8.43 13.48
CA ASP A 137 -21.58 -7.88 14.62
C ASP A 137 -21.39 -6.36 14.78
N LEU A 138 -20.19 -5.86 14.46
CA LEU A 138 -19.83 -4.44 14.54
C LEU A 138 -20.11 -3.67 13.24
N GLY A 139 -20.62 -4.33 12.20
CA GLY A 139 -20.85 -3.73 10.89
C GLY A 139 -19.56 -3.30 10.17
N ILE A 140 -18.42 -3.92 10.49
CA ILE A 140 -17.12 -3.63 9.88
C ILE A 140 -17.01 -4.39 8.56
N ALA A 141 -17.35 -3.72 7.47
CA ALA A 141 -17.26 -4.29 6.13
C ALA A 141 -15.80 -4.61 5.72
N ALA A 142 -15.63 -5.72 5.02
CA ALA A 142 -14.36 -6.17 4.45
C ALA A 142 -13.24 -6.48 5.46
N PHE A 143 -13.57 -6.82 6.72
CA PHE A 143 -12.57 -7.36 7.64
C PHE A 143 -11.94 -8.65 7.08
N ARG A 144 -10.62 -8.79 7.27
CA ARG A 144 -9.90 -10.01 6.86
C ARG A 144 -8.76 -10.32 7.83
N GLY A 145 -8.94 -11.34 8.66
CA GLY A 145 -7.90 -11.84 9.55
C GLY A 145 -6.73 -12.47 8.77
N SER A 146 -5.53 -11.89 8.86
CA SER A 146 -4.33 -12.39 8.16
C SER A 146 -3.53 -13.44 8.94
N TRP A 147 -4.10 -14.00 10.01
CA TRP A 147 -3.43 -14.96 10.89
C TRP A 147 -3.17 -16.27 10.13
N HIS A 148 -1.92 -16.52 9.74
CA HIS A 148 -1.45 -17.76 9.08
C HIS A 148 -0.61 -18.59 10.03
#